data_AF-A0A0D8B8X9-F1
#
_entry.id   AF-A0A0D8B8X9-F1
#
_cell.length_a   1.000
_cell.length_b   1.000
_cell.length_c   1.000
_cell.angle_alpha   90.00
_cell.angle_beta   90.00
_cell.angle_gamma   90.00
#
_symmetry.space_group_name_H-M   'P 1'
#
loop_
_entity.id
_entity.type
_entity.pdbx_description
1 polymer ?
#
loop_
_entity_poly.entity_id
_entity_poly.type
_entity_poly.pdbx_seq_one_letter_code
_entity_poly.pdbx_strand_id
1 'polypeptide(L)'
;MTITADTATSITTVAPVPPTVSDHTISVATAAAELAVKEDTVRRYARAGRLVPLAGGISANSVATYAAARTVNITRTRFKPAHTYQPATPIEAACVAYNAGVEARRAADRTLRPAQKTLKAVGPGEYGPWAVEMVPSGRETVDLDAVTRILTGLGMDVPMKAVADTLRVTWTG
;
A
#
# COMPACT_ATOMS: atom_id res chain seq x y z
N MET A 1 0.70 -43.93 -57.95
CA MET A 1 1.28 -45.19 -57.42
C MET A 1 2.79 -45.03 -57.54
N THR A 2 3.60 -44.98 -56.49
CA THR A 2 3.54 -45.70 -55.22
C THR A 2 4.36 -44.93 -54.17
N ILE A 3 3.99 -45.14 -52.92
CA ILE A 3 4.44 -44.49 -51.68
C ILE A 3 5.76 -45.11 -51.21
N THR A 4 6.70 -44.34 -50.69
CA THR A 4 7.80 -44.85 -49.85
C THR A 4 7.78 -44.12 -48.51
N ALA A 5 7.63 -44.91 -47.45
CA ALA A 5 7.18 -44.51 -46.13
C ALA A 5 8.26 -43.84 -45.26
N ASP A 6 7.82 -42.83 -44.53
CA ASP A 6 8.51 -42.20 -43.41
C ASP A 6 8.75 -43.21 -42.27
N THR A 7 9.99 -43.27 -41.78
CA THR A 7 10.31 -43.97 -40.53
C THR A 7 10.15 -42.97 -39.38
N ALA A 8 8.98 -42.97 -38.75
CA ALA A 8 8.75 -42.23 -37.51
C ALA A 8 9.17 -43.08 -36.31
N THR A 9 10.37 -42.83 -35.78
CA THR A 9 10.81 -43.32 -34.47
C THR A 9 9.90 -42.70 -33.39
N SER A 10 9.01 -43.50 -32.82
CA SER A 10 8.16 -43.11 -31.71
C SER A 10 8.97 -43.15 -30.42
N ILE A 11 9.42 -41.99 -29.94
CA ILE A 11 10.06 -41.87 -28.62
C ILE A 11 8.93 -41.72 -27.59
N THR A 12 8.58 -42.80 -26.90
CA THR A 12 7.70 -42.72 -25.73
C THR A 12 8.49 -42.10 -24.58
N THR A 13 8.32 -40.79 -24.38
CA THR A 13 8.80 -40.11 -23.17
C THR A 13 7.92 -40.52 -22.00
N VAL A 14 8.34 -41.53 -21.24
CA VAL A 14 7.80 -41.80 -19.91
C VAL A 14 8.16 -40.61 -19.03
N ALA A 15 7.15 -39.86 -18.57
CA ALA A 15 7.37 -38.78 -17.61
C ALA A 15 8.02 -39.36 -16.33
N PRO A 16 9.11 -38.77 -15.82
CA PRO A 16 9.72 -39.25 -14.59
C PRO A 16 8.73 -39.07 -13.44
N VAL A 17 8.35 -40.17 -12.79
CA VAL A 17 7.68 -40.13 -11.49
C VAL A 17 8.61 -39.35 -10.56
N PRO A 18 8.19 -38.18 -10.01
CA PRO A 18 9.04 -37.45 -9.09
C PRO A 18 9.33 -38.37 -7.89
N PRO A 19 10.59 -38.45 -7.41
CA PRO A 19 10.87 -39.23 -6.22
C PRO A 19 10.00 -38.69 -5.09
N THR A 20 9.19 -39.54 -4.48
CA THR A 20 8.57 -39.26 -3.19
C THR A 20 9.69 -39.05 -2.18
N VAL A 21 10.08 -37.79 -1.97
CA VAL A 21 11.05 -37.41 -0.94
C VAL A 21 10.39 -37.70 0.40
N SER A 22 10.78 -38.82 1.01
CA SER A 22 10.37 -39.16 2.37
C SER A 22 10.67 -37.98 3.29
N ASP A 23 9.64 -37.51 3.99
CA ASP A 23 9.80 -36.42 4.93
C ASP A 23 10.77 -36.82 6.04
N HIS A 24 11.73 -35.94 6.34
CA HIS A 24 12.74 -36.20 7.35
C HIS A 24 12.74 -35.09 8.39
N THR A 25 13.23 -35.42 9.58
CA THR A 25 13.26 -34.49 10.71
C THR A 25 14.50 -33.61 10.64
N ILE A 26 14.31 -32.30 10.78
CA ILE A 26 15.37 -31.31 10.93
C ILE A 26 15.30 -30.62 12.29
N SER A 27 16.45 -30.13 12.76
CA SER A 27 16.53 -29.42 14.04
C SER A 27 15.84 -28.05 13.98
N VAL A 28 15.44 -27.52 15.14
CA VAL A 28 14.87 -26.16 15.25
C VAL A 28 15.85 -25.09 14.76
N ALA A 29 17.15 -25.28 15.02
CA ALA A 29 18.20 -24.37 14.56
C ALA A 29 18.32 -24.37 13.02
N THR A 30 18.27 -25.56 12.41
CA THR A 30 18.28 -25.72 10.94
C THR A 30 17.05 -25.05 10.31
N ALA A 31 15.86 -25.31 10.86
CA ALA A 31 14.62 -24.68 10.40
C ALA A 31 14.63 -23.14 10.57
N ALA A 32 15.25 -22.63 11.64
CA ALA A 32 15.40 -21.21 11.89
C ALA A 32 16.32 -20.54 10.84
N ALA A 33 17.42 -21.21 10.48
CA ALA A 33 18.33 -20.76 9.44
C ALA A 33 17.65 -20.73 8.06
N GLU A 34 16.95 -21.80 7.67
CA GLU A 34 16.23 -21.86 6.38
C GLU A 34 15.15 -20.79 6.25
N LEU A 35 14.41 -20.51 7.33
CA LEU A 35 13.38 -19.49 7.35
C LEU A 35 13.92 -18.09 7.62
N ALA A 36 15.21 -17.92 7.89
CA ALA A 36 15.82 -16.65 8.32
C ALA A 36 15.00 -15.97 9.45
N VAL A 37 14.69 -16.73 10.51
CA VAL A 37 13.97 -16.26 11.71
C VAL A 37 14.65 -16.78 12.98
N LYS A 38 14.32 -16.21 14.13
CA LYS A 38 14.77 -16.72 15.44
C LYS A 38 14.15 -18.08 15.76
N GLU A 39 14.86 -18.93 16.50
CA GLU A 39 14.35 -20.25 16.94
C GLU A 39 13.03 -20.17 17.71
N ASP A 40 12.83 -19.15 18.55
CA ASP A 40 11.57 -18.97 19.29
C ASP A 40 10.37 -18.77 18.35
N THR A 41 10.61 -18.15 17.20
CA THR A 41 9.60 -17.99 16.15
C THR A 41 9.24 -19.34 15.53
N VAL A 42 10.22 -20.22 15.32
CA VAL A 42 9.99 -21.58 14.82
C VAL A 42 9.17 -22.39 15.83
N ARG A 43 9.51 -22.34 17.12
CA ARG A 43 8.72 -22.98 18.20
C ARG A 43 7.29 -22.43 18.25
N ARG A 44 7.11 -21.12 18.05
CA ARG A 44 5.78 -20.50 17.95
C ARG A 44 5.01 -20.99 16.72
N TYR A 45 5.66 -21.14 15.57
CA TYR A 45 5.02 -21.64 14.35
C TYR A 45 4.60 -23.10 14.46
N ALA A 46 5.41 -23.95 15.09
CA ALA A 46 5.02 -25.32 15.41
C ALA A 46 3.78 -25.36 16.33
N ARG A 47 3.78 -24.58 17.42
CA ARG A 47 2.61 -24.46 18.32
C ARG A 47 1.36 -23.93 17.63
N ALA A 48 1.52 -23.03 16.67
CA ALA A 48 0.43 -22.46 15.89
C ALA A 48 -0.04 -23.35 14.73
N GLY A 49 0.51 -24.57 14.58
CA GLY A 49 0.15 -25.50 13.50
C GLY A 49 0.63 -25.08 12.11
N ARG A 50 1.58 -24.14 12.01
CA ARG A 50 2.13 -23.67 10.73
C ARG A 50 3.30 -24.52 10.22
N LEU A 51 3.94 -25.26 11.12
CA LEU A 51 5.00 -26.22 10.83
C LEU A 51 4.60 -27.55 11.46
N VAL A 52 4.93 -28.66 10.81
CA VAL A 52 4.56 -30.00 11.28
C VAL A 52 5.68 -30.51 12.21
N PRO A 53 5.41 -30.76 13.49
CA PRO A 53 6.39 -31.39 14.37
C PRO A 53 6.58 -32.87 14.01
N LEU A 54 7.82 -33.35 14.05
CA LEU A 54 8.18 -34.76 13.93
C LEU A 54 8.98 -35.20 15.17
N ALA A 55 9.14 -36.50 15.37
CA ALA A 55 9.89 -37.05 16.50
C ALA A 55 11.32 -36.47 16.53
N GLY A 56 11.61 -35.64 17.53
CA GLY A 56 12.93 -35.01 17.70
C GLY A 56 13.14 -33.68 16.95
N GLY A 57 12.14 -33.12 16.25
CA GLY A 57 12.32 -31.86 15.53
C GLY A 57 11.11 -31.41 14.69
N ILE A 58 11.39 -30.82 13.54
CA ILE A 58 10.40 -30.28 12.60
C ILE A 58 10.51 -31.01 11.25
N SER A 59 9.38 -31.23 10.58
CA SER A 59 9.33 -31.73 9.21
C SER A 59 10.01 -30.80 8.22
N ALA A 60 11.00 -31.31 7.48
CA ALA A 60 11.68 -30.59 6.41
C ALA A 60 10.70 -30.15 5.32
N ASN A 61 9.76 -31.02 4.94
CA ASN A 61 8.76 -30.69 3.92
C ASN A 61 7.85 -29.54 4.36
N SER A 62 7.46 -29.49 5.64
CA SER A 62 6.64 -28.40 6.18
C SER A 62 7.38 -27.06 6.17
N VAL A 63 8.68 -27.06 6.46
CA VAL A 63 9.53 -25.86 6.43
C VAL A 63 9.72 -25.38 5.00
N ALA A 64 10.04 -26.27 4.05
CA ALA A 64 10.18 -25.93 2.64
C ALA A 64 8.88 -25.35 2.06
N THR A 65 7.73 -25.96 2.38
CA THR A 65 6.41 -25.48 1.95
C THR A 65 6.12 -24.09 2.54
N TYR A 66 6.40 -23.89 3.83
CA TYR A 66 6.20 -22.59 4.48
C TYR A 66 7.14 -21.52 3.92
N ALA A 67 8.39 -21.87 3.61
CA ALA A 67 9.36 -20.98 2.98
C ALA A 67 8.88 -20.52 1.60
N ALA A 68 8.42 -21.45 0.76
CA ALA A 68 7.86 -21.14 -0.56
C ALA A 68 6.64 -20.21 -0.46
N ALA A 69 5.68 -20.52 0.42
CA ALA A 69 4.51 -19.68 0.65
C ALA A 69 4.87 -18.29 1.21
N ARG A 70 5.89 -18.23 2.06
CA ARG A 70 6.41 -16.97 2.62
C ARG A 70 7.08 -16.12 1.54
N THR A 71 7.83 -16.71 0.61
CA THR A 71 8.43 -15.97 -0.51
C THR A 71 7.35 -15.32 -1.38
N VAL A 72 6.28 -16.05 -1.73
CA VAL A 72 5.14 -15.51 -2.49
C VAL A 72 4.43 -14.38 -1.72
N ASN A 73 4.22 -14.55 -0.41
CA ASN A 73 3.55 -13.55 0.41
C ASN A 73 4.42 -12.31 0.69
N ILE A 74 5.74 -12.45 0.85
CA ILE A 74 6.66 -11.32 1.00
C ILE A 74 6.60 -10.44 -0.24
N THR A 75 6.55 -11.03 -1.44
CA THR A 75 6.36 -10.30 -2.71
C THR A 75 5.04 -9.53 -2.73
N ARG A 76 3.99 -10.02 -2.06
CA ARG A 76 2.66 -9.40 -2.03
C ARG A 76 2.46 -8.34 -0.95
N THR A 77 3.16 -8.43 0.20
CA THR A 77 2.76 -7.70 1.42
C THR A 77 3.84 -6.83 2.08
N ARG A 78 5.08 -6.79 1.56
CA ARG A 78 6.10 -5.86 2.07
C ARG A 78 6.82 -5.17 0.93
N PHE A 79 6.40 -3.93 0.66
CA PHE A 79 7.18 -2.97 -0.11
C PHE A 79 8.56 -2.80 0.55
N LYS A 80 9.63 -3.23 -0.12
CA LYS A 80 11.01 -2.96 0.31
C LYS A 80 11.55 -1.77 -0.49
N PRO A 81 11.98 -0.66 0.13
CA PRO A 81 12.49 0.48 -0.63
C PRO A 81 13.80 0.15 -1.39
N ALA A 82 13.81 0.55 -2.66
CA ALA A 82 14.91 1.06 -3.49
C ALA A 82 16.02 0.16 -4.07
N HIS A 83 16.28 -1.06 -3.61
CA HIS A 83 17.35 -1.89 -4.25
C HIS A 83 16.84 -3.05 -5.14
N THR A 84 15.60 -3.51 -4.96
CA THR A 84 15.22 -4.85 -5.44
C THR A 84 14.24 -4.88 -6.63
N TYR A 85 13.70 -3.74 -7.05
CA TYR A 85 12.74 -3.71 -8.15
C TYR A 85 13.44 -3.32 -9.45
N GLN A 86 13.98 -4.33 -10.14
CA GLN A 86 14.17 -4.29 -11.57
C GLN A 86 13.04 -5.11 -12.22
N PRO A 87 12.31 -4.59 -13.22
CA PRO A 87 12.50 -3.30 -13.87
C PRO A 87 11.76 -2.16 -13.14
N ALA A 88 12.43 -1.02 -13.00
CA ALA A 88 11.94 0.19 -12.34
C ALA A 88 10.75 0.88 -13.06
N THR A 89 10.35 0.39 -14.23
CA THR A 89 9.54 1.14 -15.19
C THR A 89 8.12 1.49 -14.73
N PRO A 90 7.33 0.63 -14.05
CA PRO A 90 5.97 1.02 -13.64
C PRO A 90 5.97 1.97 -12.44
N ILE A 91 6.93 1.79 -11.54
CA ILE A 91 7.10 2.65 -10.36
C ILE A 91 7.60 4.02 -10.79
N GLU A 92 8.58 4.08 -11.69
CA GLU A 92 9.07 5.33 -12.27
C GLU A 92 7.95 6.06 -13.02
N ALA A 93 7.17 5.37 -13.85
CA ALA A 93 6.03 5.96 -14.55
C ALA A 93 4.99 6.53 -13.56
N ALA A 94 4.69 5.80 -12.48
CA ALA A 94 3.79 6.28 -11.43
C ALA A 94 4.34 7.52 -10.70
N CYS A 95 5.65 7.55 -10.40
CA CYS A 95 6.31 8.71 -9.80
C CYS A 95 6.26 9.94 -10.72
N VAL A 96 6.52 9.76 -12.02
CA VAL A 96 6.42 10.83 -13.03
C VAL A 96 4.99 11.37 -13.10
N ALA A 97 4.00 10.48 -13.20
CA ALA A 97 2.59 10.87 -13.24
C ALA A 97 2.15 11.62 -11.98
N TYR A 98 2.60 11.15 -10.81
CA TYR A 98 2.33 11.83 -9.53
C TYR A 98 2.93 13.23 -9.50
N ASN A 99 4.21 13.38 -9.88
CA ASN A 99 4.86 14.68 -9.86
C ASN A 99 4.20 15.67 -10.84
N ALA A 100 3.87 15.21 -12.05
CA ALA A 100 3.14 16.00 -13.03
C ALA A 100 1.77 16.47 -12.48
N GLY A 101 1.03 15.59 -11.80
CA GLY A 101 -0.23 15.94 -11.15
C GLY A 101 -0.08 16.98 -10.03
N VAL A 102 0.98 16.88 -9.23
CA VAL A 102 1.29 17.86 -8.17
C VAL A 102 1.64 19.22 -8.78
N GLU A 103 2.42 19.25 -9.85
CA GLU A 103 2.78 20.47 -10.56
C GLU A 103 1.55 21.13 -11.20
N ALA A 104 0.69 20.36 -11.87
CA ALA A 104 -0.57 20.84 -12.43
C ALA A 104 -1.48 21.43 -11.34
N ARG A 105 -1.59 20.76 -10.18
CA ARG A 105 -2.34 21.29 -9.03
C ARG A 105 -1.75 22.61 -8.54
N ARG A 106 -0.42 22.70 -8.37
CA ARG A 106 0.25 23.94 -7.94
C ARG A 106 0.07 25.08 -8.95
N ALA A 107 0.03 24.76 -10.25
CA ALA A 107 -0.23 25.75 -11.29
C ALA A 107 -1.68 26.25 -11.22
N ALA A 108 -2.65 25.34 -11.07
CA ALA A 108 -4.06 25.70 -10.85
C ALA A 108 -4.24 26.51 -9.56
N ASP A 109 -3.60 26.14 -8.46
CA ASP A 109 -3.66 26.91 -7.21
C ASP A 109 -3.09 28.32 -7.39
N ARG A 110 -2.01 28.47 -8.17
CA ARG A 110 -1.41 29.77 -8.49
C ARG A 110 -2.37 30.65 -9.30
N THR A 111 -3.12 30.10 -10.25
CA THR A 111 -4.11 30.85 -11.04
C THR A 111 -5.39 31.14 -10.25
N LEU A 112 -5.82 30.23 -9.38
CA LEU A 112 -7.02 30.39 -8.55
C LEU A 112 -6.83 31.37 -7.40
N ARG A 113 -5.64 31.47 -6.80
CA ARG A 113 -5.35 32.40 -5.69
C ARG A 113 -5.77 33.85 -5.94
N PRO A 114 -5.37 34.51 -7.05
CA PRO A 114 -5.81 35.88 -7.31
C PRO A 114 -7.32 35.97 -7.53
N ALA A 115 -7.93 35.03 -8.25
CA ALA A 115 -9.38 35.00 -8.45
C ALA A 115 -10.15 34.85 -7.12
N GLN A 116 -9.72 33.93 -6.25
CA GLN A 116 -10.29 33.76 -4.92
C GLN A 116 -10.13 35.01 -4.06
N LYS A 117 -8.97 35.68 -4.13
CA LYS A 117 -8.74 36.94 -3.40
C LYS A 117 -9.72 38.02 -3.84
N THR A 118 -9.92 38.17 -5.14
CA THR A 118 -10.89 39.13 -5.69
C THR A 118 -12.30 38.78 -5.26
N LEU A 119 -12.75 37.54 -5.48
CA LEU A 119 -14.12 37.12 -5.16
C LEU A 119 -14.44 37.21 -3.66
N LYS A 120 -13.49 36.87 -2.79
CA LYS A 120 -13.64 37.06 -1.33
C LYS A 120 -13.71 38.52 -0.91
N ALA A 121 -13.12 39.44 -1.68
CA ALA A 121 -13.18 40.87 -1.38
C ALA A 121 -14.52 41.50 -1.77
N VAL A 122 -15.15 41.03 -2.86
CA VAL A 122 -16.46 41.56 -3.29
C VAL A 122 -17.61 40.96 -2.49
N GLY A 123 -17.47 39.71 -2.03
CA GLY A 123 -18.48 39.03 -1.21
C GLY A 123 -19.57 38.32 -2.06
N PRO A 124 -20.53 37.65 -1.38
CA PRO A 124 -21.56 36.86 -2.07
C PRO A 124 -22.52 37.76 -2.86
N GLY A 125 -22.95 37.29 -4.04
CA GLY A 125 -23.83 38.04 -4.94
C GLY A 125 -23.82 37.52 -6.38
N GLU A 126 -24.61 38.15 -7.24
CA GLU A 126 -24.66 37.87 -8.67
C GLU A 126 -23.79 38.87 -9.44
N TYR A 127 -22.87 38.35 -10.26
CA TYR A 127 -21.94 39.14 -11.07
C TYR A 127 -22.04 38.71 -12.54
N GLY A 128 -22.97 39.34 -13.26
CA GLY A 128 -23.30 38.95 -14.63
C GLY A 128 -23.85 37.51 -14.65
N PRO A 129 -23.32 36.59 -15.47
CA PRO A 129 -23.79 35.20 -15.56
C PRO A 129 -23.23 34.28 -14.46
N TRP A 130 -22.64 34.82 -13.41
CA TRP A 130 -22.02 34.06 -12.32
C TRP A 130 -22.67 34.39 -10.98
N ALA A 131 -23.12 33.38 -10.25
CA ALA A 131 -23.54 33.49 -8.87
C ALA A 131 -22.43 33.03 -7.92
N VAL A 132 -22.08 33.89 -6.96
CA VAL A 132 -21.03 33.66 -5.96
C VAL A 132 -21.67 33.49 -4.58
N GLU A 133 -21.47 32.32 -3.99
CA GLU A 133 -21.98 31.95 -2.67
C GLU A 133 -20.81 31.66 -1.71
N MET A 134 -20.95 32.09 -0.46
CA MET A 134 -20.07 31.69 0.62
C MET A 134 -20.75 30.55 1.37
N VAL A 135 -20.29 29.32 1.15
CA VAL A 135 -20.87 28.14 1.78
C VAL A 135 -20.16 27.91 3.11
N PRO A 136 -20.88 27.96 4.25
CA PRO A 136 -20.30 27.62 5.53
C PRO A 136 -19.88 26.15 5.51
N SER A 137 -18.67 25.88 5.97
CA SER A 137 -18.16 24.51 6.05
C SER A 137 -18.88 23.76 7.17
N GLY A 138 -19.52 22.62 6.87
CA GLY A 138 -20.07 21.70 7.88
C GLY A 138 -19.01 20.96 8.71
N ARG A 139 -17.73 21.31 8.55
CA ARG A 139 -16.64 20.81 9.40
C ARG A 139 -16.60 21.66 10.67
N GLU A 140 -17.08 21.08 11.76
CA GLU A 140 -16.92 21.67 13.09
C GLU A 140 -15.45 21.60 13.50
N THR A 141 -14.91 22.74 13.93
CA THR A 141 -13.59 22.84 14.55
C THR A 141 -13.83 23.04 16.03
N VAL A 142 -13.01 22.41 16.88
CA VAL A 142 -13.12 22.46 18.35
C VAL A 142 -13.35 23.89 18.83
N ASP A 143 -14.28 24.11 19.77
CA ASP A 143 -14.46 25.40 20.45
C ASP A 143 -13.26 25.65 21.36
N LEU A 144 -12.34 26.44 20.83
CA LEU A 144 -11.09 26.69 21.47
C LEU A 144 -11.23 27.68 22.59
N ASP A 145 -12.29 28.49 22.67
CA ASP A 145 -12.49 29.40 23.79
C ASP A 145 -12.86 28.63 25.06
N ALA A 146 -13.64 27.55 24.92
CA ALA A 146 -13.90 26.61 26.01
C ALA A 146 -12.63 25.86 26.44
N VAL A 147 -11.82 25.39 25.48
CA VAL A 147 -10.55 24.69 25.73
C VAL A 147 -9.50 25.62 26.34
N THR A 148 -9.39 26.85 25.85
CA THR A 148 -8.51 27.90 26.36
C THR A 148 -8.87 28.25 27.79
N ARG A 149 -10.16 28.42 28.12
CA ARG A 149 -10.61 28.72 29.50
C ARG A 149 -10.24 27.61 30.49
N ILE A 150 -10.37 26.35 30.06
CA ILE A 150 -9.99 25.18 30.86
C ILE A 150 -8.45 25.11 31.00
N LEU A 151 -7.70 25.33 29.92
CA LEU A 151 -6.24 25.25 29.91
C LEU A 151 -5.56 26.43 30.63
N THR A 152 -6.08 27.66 30.50
CA THR A 152 -5.60 28.83 31.25
C THR A 152 -5.83 28.69 32.75
N GLY A 153 -6.96 28.10 33.18
CA GLY A 153 -7.18 27.73 34.59
C GLY A 153 -6.19 26.67 35.11
N LEU A 154 -5.56 25.91 34.21
CA LEU A 154 -4.53 24.89 34.48
C LEU A 154 -3.09 25.38 34.18
N GLY A 155 -2.90 26.66 33.80
CA GLY A 155 -1.59 27.26 33.51
C GLY A 155 -0.97 26.88 32.16
N MET A 156 -1.78 26.43 31.19
CA MET A 156 -1.35 26.05 29.85
C MET A 156 -2.00 26.95 28.78
N ASP A 157 -1.28 27.23 27.69
CA ASP A 157 -1.73 28.17 26.65
C ASP A 157 -2.20 27.44 25.37
N VAL A 158 -3.37 27.81 24.83
CA VAL A 158 -3.86 27.38 23.50
C VAL A 158 -4.78 28.46 22.90
N PRO A 159 -4.52 28.98 21.69
CA PRO A 159 -5.41 29.92 21.00
C PRO A 159 -5.97 29.37 19.66
N MET A 160 -7.29 29.40 19.45
CA MET A 160 -8.08 29.02 18.23
C MET A 160 -8.82 30.19 17.51
N LYS A 161 -9.09 30.06 16.20
CA LYS A 161 -9.72 31.04 15.29
C LYS A 161 -10.77 30.34 14.41
N ALA A 162 -11.83 31.06 14.03
CA ALA A 162 -12.85 30.56 13.10
C ALA A 162 -12.28 30.16 11.72
N VAL A 163 -12.81 29.06 11.17
CA VAL A 163 -12.48 28.58 9.82
C VAL A 163 -13.20 29.44 8.78
N ALA A 164 -12.47 29.89 7.77
CA ALA A 164 -13.02 30.75 6.73
C ALA A 164 -14.03 29.99 5.85
N ASP A 165 -15.11 30.68 5.46
CA ASP A 165 -16.12 30.16 4.54
C ASP A 165 -15.53 29.73 3.20
N THR A 166 -16.15 28.70 2.61
CA THR A 166 -15.71 28.16 1.32
C THR A 166 -16.41 28.89 0.19
N LEU A 167 -15.63 29.39 -0.77
CA LEU A 167 -16.14 30.09 -1.94
C LEU A 167 -16.71 29.07 -2.94
N ARG A 168 -17.98 29.23 -3.33
CA ARG A 168 -18.64 28.49 -4.41
C ARG A 168 -19.03 29.46 -5.52
N VAL A 169 -18.68 29.10 -6.76
CA VAL A 169 -19.03 29.89 -7.95
C VAL A 169 -19.84 28.99 -8.88
N THR A 170 -21.01 29.47 -9.29
CA THR A 170 -21.92 28.75 -10.19
C THR A 170 -22.25 29.60 -11.41
N TRP A 171 -22.37 28.96 -12.56
CA TRP A 171 -22.82 29.59 -13.79
C TRP A 171 -24.35 29.58 -13.84
N THR A 172 -24.96 30.72 -14.11
CA THR A 172 -26.42 30.91 -14.11
C THR A 172 -26.99 31.25 -15.49
N GLY A 173 -26.15 31.27 -16.54
CA GLY A 173 -26.51 31.72 -17.90
C GLY A 173 -26.65 30.64 -18.98
#